data_AF-A0A9D1V8H3-F1
#
_entry.id   AF-A0A9D1V8H3-F1
#
_cell.length_a   1.000
_cell.length_b   1.000
_cell.length_c   1.000
_cell.angle_alpha   90.00
_cell.angle_beta   90.00
_cell.angle_gamma   90.00
#
_symmetry.space_group_name_H-M   'P 1'
#
loop_
_entity.id
_entity.type
_entity.pdbx_description
1 polymer ?
#
loop_
_entity_poly.entity_id
_entity_poly.type
_entity_poly.pdbx_seq_one_letter_code
_entity_poly.pdbx_strand_id
1 'polypeptide(L)' 'MRRLSPYGRNTARRPRRFRLLSVQEDDQSYKQWVFRDPSLAPENFPETTSLQRSMKKFVLAGGKVGSGHGILLKK' A
#
# COMPACT_ATOMS: atom_id res chain seq x y z
N MET A 1 -9.69 36.04 -27.25
CA MET A 1 -8.34 36.01 -26.64
C MET A 1 -8.47 35.77 -25.13
N ARG A 2 -8.05 34.60 -24.62
CA ARG A 2 -7.95 34.32 -23.18
C ARG A 2 -6.58 33.73 -22.92
N ARG A 3 -5.67 34.52 -22.36
CA ARG A 3 -4.36 34.06 -21.89
C ARG A 3 -4.57 33.21 -20.63
N LEU A 4 -4.15 31.96 -20.66
CA LEU A 4 -4.02 31.10 -19.49
C LEU A 4 -2.52 30.86 -19.24
N SER A 5 -2.13 31.04 -17.99
CA SER A 5 -0.78 31.03 -17.42
C SER A 5 0.10 29.83 -17.83
N PRO A 6 1.44 29.99 -17.99
CA PRO A 6 2.36 28.92 -18.41
C PRO A 6 2.71 27.90 -17.32
N TYR A 7 2.06 27.94 -16.14
CA TYR A 7 2.34 27.03 -15.04
C TYR A 7 1.45 25.78 -15.04
N GLY A 8 1.50 25.01 -16.13
CA GLY A 8 1.03 23.64 -16.12
C GLY A 8 2.00 22.80 -15.30
N ARG A 9 1.71 22.57 -14.02
CA ARG A 9 2.47 21.62 -13.19
C ARG A 9 2.58 20.31 -13.97
N ASN A 10 3.81 19.97 -14.39
CA ASN A 10 4.16 18.68 -14.98
C ASN A 10 3.98 17.57 -13.92
N THR A 11 2.75 17.25 -13.55
CA THR A 11 2.47 15.98 -12.87
C THR A 11 2.50 14.92 -13.96
N ALA A 12 3.71 14.53 -14.35
CA ALA A 12 3.94 13.39 -15.24
C ALA A 12 3.24 12.19 -14.61
N ARG A 13 2.07 11.84 -15.15
CA ARG A 13 1.24 10.73 -14.68
C ARG A 13 2.03 9.46 -15.00
N ARG A 14 2.80 8.96 -14.02
CA ARG A 14 3.63 7.76 -14.21
C ARG A 14 2.67 6.63 -14.62
N PRO A 15 2.86 6.03 -15.82
CA PRO A 15 1.97 4.97 -16.26
C PRO A 15 2.05 3.83 -15.24
N ARG A 16 0.88 3.25 -14.91
CA ARG A 16 0.81 2.10 -14.02
C ARG A 16 1.64 0.98 -14.65
N ARG A 17 2.69 0.53 -13.96
CA ARG A 17 3.52 -0.60 -14.41
C ARG A 17 2.81 -1.93 -14.23
N PHE A 18 1.83 -1.98 -13.33
CA PHE A 18 1.10 -3.20 -13.01
C PHE A 18 -0.38 -3.03 -13.33
N ARG A 19 -0.97 -4.06 -13.94
CA ARG A 19 -2.41 -4.23 -14.01
C ARG A 19 -2.83 -5.11 -12.85
N LEU A 20 -3.61 -4.54 -11.94
CA LEU A 20 -4.22 -5.27 -10.84
C LEU A 20 -5.27 -6.24 -11.42
N LEU A 21 -5.15 -7.51 -11.07
CA LEU A 21 -6.06 -8.58 -11.49
C LEU A 21 -7.05 -8.91 -10.38
N SER A 22 -6.59 -8.98 -9.13
CA SER A 22 -7.44 -9.25 -7.97
C SER A 22 -6.86 -8.65 -6.70
N VAL A 23 -7.72 -8.43 -5.71
CA VAL A 23 -7.35 -8.00 -4.36
C VAL A 23 -7.94 -9.02 -3.39
N GLN A 24 -7.12 -9.51 -2.49
CA GLN A 24 -7.53 -10.35 -1.36
C GLN A 24 -7.42 -9.51 -0.09
N GLU A 25 -8.51 -8.86 0.30
CA GLU A 25 -8.53 -7.92 1.44
C GLU A 25 -8.30 -8.60 2.79
N ASP A 26 -8.64 -9.88 2.90
CA ASP A 26 -8.51 -10.66 4.14
C ASP A 26 -7.16 -11.39 4.25
N ASP A 27 -6.28 -11.25 3.26
CA ASP A 27 -4.95 -11.87 3.29
C ASP A 27 -4.08 -11.24 4.39
N GLN A 28 -3.66 -12.06 5.36
CA GLN A 28 -2.81 -11.63 6.47
C GLN A 28 -1.32 -11.85 6.21
N SER A 29 -0.92 -12.19 4.98
CA SER A 29 0.48 -12.42 4.60
C SER A 29 1.41 -11.26 4.94
N TYR A 30 0.89 -10.02 5.04
CA TYR A 30 1.66 -8.87 5.49
C TYR A 30 2.33 -9.09 6.86
N LYS A 31 1.75 -9.92 7.73
CA LYS A 31 2.31 -10.23 9.05
C LYS A 31 3.66 -10.92 8.95
N GLN A 32 3.78 -11.89 8.04
CA GLN A 32 5.04 -12.58 7.75
C GLN A 32 6.11 -11.60 7.24
N TRP A 33 5.75 -10.69 6.34
CA TRP A 33 6.73 -9.82 5.68
C TRP A 33 7.14 -8.61 6.53
N VAL A 34 6.23 -8.05 7.32
CA VAL A 34 6.47 -6.82 8.10
C VAL A 34 6.84 -7.10 9.55
N PHE A 35 6.22 -8.10 10.17
CA PHE A 35 6.42 -8.44 11.58
C PHE A 35 7.22 -9.73 11.79
N ARG A 36 7.52 -10.47 10.70
CA ARG A 36 8.26 -11.75 10.72
C ARG A 36 7.58 -12.86 11.51
N ASP A 37 6.32 -12.66 11.88
CA ASP A 37 5.52 -13.61 12.64
C ASP A 37 4.06 -13.52 12.19
N PRO A 38 3.52 -14.57 11.57
CA PRO A 38 2.15 -14.59 11.06
C PRO A 38 1.11 -14.80 12.18
N SER A 39 1.54 -15.29 13.34
CA SER A 39 0.67 -15.62 14.47
C SER A 39 0.37 -14.42 15.37
N LEU A 40 1.10 -13.31 15.21
CA LEU A 40 0.92 -12.13 16.04
C LEU A 40 -0.49 -11.55 15.91
N ALA A 41 -1.07 -11.27 17.07
CA ALA A 41 -2.23 -10.41 17.21
C ALA A 41 -1.82 -8.94 16.98
N PRO A 42 -2.69 -8.10 16.37
CA PRO A 42 -2.37 -6.70 16.07
C PRO A 42 -1.88 -5.87 17.27
N GLU A 43 -2.36 -6.18 18.47
CA GLU A 43 -2.00 -5.52 19.73
C GLU A 43 -0.52 -5.75 20.08
N ASN A 44 0.01 -6.91 19.69
CA ASN A 44 1.38 -7.36 19.98
C ASN A 44 2.36 -7.07 18.84
N PHE A 45 1.94 -6.36 17.79
CA PHE A 45 2.85 -5.99 16.72
C PHE A 45 4.03 -5.17 17.26
N PRO A 46 5.28 -5.55 16.94
CA PRO A 46 6.47 -4.78 17.33
C PRO A 46 6.45 -3.43 16.63
N GLU A 47 7.03 -2.41 17.27
CA GLU A 47 6.98 -1.01 16.83
C GLU A 47 8.37 -0.42 16.53
N THR A 48 9.33 -1.30 16.21
CA THR A 48 10.74 -0.97 16.00
C THR A 48 10.96 -0.03 14.81
N THR A 49 10.09 -0.09 13.80
CA THR A 49 10.16 0.77 12.61
C THR A 49 8.95 1.70 12.49
N SER A 50 9.08 2.79 11.73
CA SER A 50 7.97 3.69 11.42
C SER A 50 6.84 3.00 10.63
N LEU A 51 7.19 2.08 9.72
CA LEU A 51 6.22 1.27 8.99
C LEU A 51 5.38 0.41 9.94
N GLN A 52 6.05 -0.30 10.84
CA GLN A 52 5.40 -1.18 11.81
C GLN A 52 4.43 -0.41 12.72
N ARG A 53 4.85 0.74 13.28
CA ARG A 53 3.98 1.64 14.07
C ARG A 53 2.75 2.11 13.30
N SER A 54 2.96 2.56 12.06
CA SER A 54 1.88 3.09 11.23
C SER A 54 0.89 1.99 10.84
N MET A 55 1.39 0.81 10.49
CA MET A 55 0.55 -0.35 10.18
C MET A 55 -0.21 -0.86 11.38
N LYS A 56 0.42 -0.95 12.56
CA LYS A 56 -0.25 -1.33 13.81
C LYS A 56 -1.42 -0.40 14.10
N LYS A 57 -1.20 0.91 14.06
CA LYS A 57 -2.25 1.92 14.25
C LYS A 57 -3.40 1.77 13.23
N PHE A 58 -3.07 1.53 11.96
CA PHE A 58 -4.07 1.35 10.91
C PHE A 58 -4.93 0.09 11.12
N VAL A 59 -4.30 -1.04 11.45
CA VAL A 59 -5.00 -2.31 11.69
C VAL A 59 -5.86 -2.24 12.96
N LEU A 60 -5.34 -1.66 14.04
CA LEU A 60 -6.11 -1.44 15.28
C LEU A 60 -7.30 -0.49 15.09
N ALA A 61 -7.23 0.43 14.12
CA ALA A 61 -8.34 1.29 13.73
C ALA A 61 -9.39 0.58 12.85
N GLY A 62 -9.24 -0.73 12.60
CA GLY A 62 -10.13 -1.52 11.76
C GLY A 62 -9.75 -1.54 10.27
N GLY A 63 -8.60 -0.97 9.90
CA GLY A 63 -8.09 -1.01 8.54
C GLY A 63 -7.61 -2.40 8.14
N LYS A 64 -7.93 -2.82 6.91
CA LYS A 64 -7.47 -4.11 6.35
C LYS A 64 -6.26 -3.91 5.45
N VAL A 65 -5.25 -4.76 5.63
CA VAL A 65 -4.07 -4.82 4.76
C VAL A 65 -4.11 -6.14 4.02
N GLY A 66 -4.66 -6.11 2.81
CA GLY A 66 -4.72 -7.28 1.93
C GLY A 66 -3.56 -7.36 0.95
N SER A 67 -3.57 -8.39 0.11
CA SER A 67 -2.64 -8.51 -1.02
C SER A 67 -3.32 -8.21 -2.36
N GLY A 68 -2.56 -7.58 -3.25
CA GLY A 68 -2.97 -7.34 -4.63
C GLY A 68 -2.19 -8.23 -5.57
N HIS A 69 -2.88 -9.02 -6.40
CA HIS A 69 -2.27 -9.79 -7.47
C HIS A 69 -2.34 -9.00 -8.77
N GLY A 70 -1.25 -8.91 -9.51
CA GLY A 70 -1.20 -8.16 -10.75
C GLY A 70 -0.09 -8.59 -11.69
N ILE A 71 -0.25 -8.25 -12.96
CA ILE A 71 0.74 -8.52 -14.00
C ILE A 71 1.53 -7.26 -14.33
N LEU A 72 2.82 -7.43 -14.61
CA LEU A 72 3.67 -6.37 -15.13
C LEU A 72 3.28 -6.09 -16.59
N LEU A 73 2.93 -4.85 -16.90
CA LEU A 73 2.70 -4.40 -18.27
C LEU A 73 4.06 -4.25 -18.95
N LYS A 74 4.35 -5.13 -19.92
CA LYS A 74 5.52 -4.98 -20.80
C LYS A 74 5.37 -3.67 -21.58
N LYS A 75 6.46 -2.92 -21.67
CA LYS A 75 6.58 -1.76 -22.55
C LYS A 75 6.75 -2.20 -23.99
#